data_AF-A0A820NP60-F1
#
_entry.id   AF-A0A820NP60-F1
#
_cell.length_a   1.000
_cell.length_b   1.000
_cell.length_c   1.000
_cell.angle_alpha   90.00
_cell.angle_beta   90.00
_cell.angle_gamma   90.00
#
_symmetry.space_group_name_H-M   'P 1'
#
loop_
_entity.id
_entity.type
_entity.pdbx_description
1 polymer ?
#
loop_
_entity_poly.entity_id
_entity_poly.type
_entity_poly.pdbx_seq_one_letter_code
_entity_poly.pdbx_strand_id
1 'polypeptide(L)'
;DTILSTNEVHAFGLIEFATKHKTVCPITRSREQFEKALSFDDCRGDWTCMYDAIREAIKQIKTFTDSPLRASKDCKKLIICLSDGINNSGDTKIQTLYDLIKTNNIVIDFISFVCDEQLINKNETTKAQEFRKLCTVSSGYIYRN
;
A
#
# COMPACT_ATOMS: atom_id res chain seq x y z
N ASP A 1 -24.50 15.22 29.09
CA ASP A 1 -23.45 15.41 28.07
C ASP A 1 -23.10 14.10 27.42
N THR A 2 -23.65 13.89 26.23
CA THR A 2 -23.43 12.71 25.40
C THR A 2 -21.98 12.75 24.92
N ILE A 3 -21.14 11.86 25.44
CA ILE A 3 -19.84 11.56 24.85
C ILE A 3 -20.16 11.07 23.43
N LEU A 4 -19.97 11.95 22.44
CA LEU A 4 -19.85 11.55 21.05
C LEU A 4 -18.66 10.60 21.03
N SER A 5 -18.91 9.30 21.15
CA SER A 5 -17.92 8.29 20.80
C SER A 5 -17.51 8.67 19.39
N THR A 6 -16.29 9.18 19.22
CA THR A 6 -15.71 9.40 17.92
C THR A 6 -15.75 8.03 17.25
N ASN A 7 -16.74 7.81 16.40
CA ASN A 7 -16.81 6.62 15.57
C ASN A 7 -15.41 6.51 14.96
N GLU A 8 -14.70 5.42 15.24
CA GLU A 8 -13.50 5.09 14.50
C GLU A 8 -13.99 4.78 13.06
N VAL A 9 -14.23 5.83 12.28
CA VAL A 9 -14.78 5.79 10.91
C VAL A 9 -13.79 5.11 9.97
N HIS A 10 -12.52 5.13 10.36
CA HIS A 10 -11.41 4.63 9.57
C HIS A 10 -10.88 3.32 10.16
N ALA A 11 -10.44 2.45 9.26
CA ALA A 11 -9.63 1.30 9.59
C ALA A 11 -8.32 1.43 8.80
N PHE A 12 -7.23 1.00 9.42
CA PHE A 12 -5.88 1.13 8.89
C PHE A 12 -5.10 -0.15 9.14
N GLY A 13 -4.14 -0.43 8.27
CA GLY A 13 -3.23 -1.56 8.38
C GLY A 13 -1.85 -1.15 7.86
N LEU A 14 -0.84 -1.95 8.17
CA LEU A 14 0.55 -1.69 7.84
C LEU A 14 1.18 -2.95 7.25
N ILE A 15 1.73 -2.81 6.05
CA ILE A 15 2.55 -3.83 5.39
C ILE A 15 3.90 -3.20 5.08
N GLU A 16 4.95 -3.86 5.55
CA GLU A 16 6.32 -3.56 5.19
C GLU A 16 6.77 -4.45 4.04
N PHE A 17 7.72 -3.97 3.25
CA PHE A 17 8.32 -4.75 2.19
C PHE A 17 9.79 -4.41 1.97
N ALA A 18 10.55 -5.47 1.76
CA ALA A 18 11.92 -5.46 1.23
C ALA A 18 11.99 -6.62 0.23
N THR A 19 12.91 -7.57 0.39
CA THR A 19 12.96 -8.78 -0.45
C THR A 19 11.67 -9.62 -0.33
N LYS A 20 11.00 -9.53 0.81
CA LYS A 20 9.68 -10.13 1.11
C LYS A 20 8.79 -9.10 1.79
N HIS A 21 7.47 -9.28 1.69
CA HIS A 21 6.50 -8.45 2.38
C HIS A 21 6.12 -9.10 3.72
N LYS A 22 5.73 -8.25 4.68
CA LYS A 22 5.27 -8.67 6.01
C LYS A 22 4.12 -7.79 6.44
N THR A 23 3.01 -8.40 6.83
CA THR A 23 1.93 -7.70 7.51
C THR A 23 2.35 -7.43 8.95
N VAL A 24 2.63 -6.18 9.27
CA VAL A 24 3.03 -5.76 10.62
C VAL A 24 1.80 -5.41 11.45
N CYS A 25 0.80 -4.81 10.81
CA CYS A 25 -0.49 -4.52 11.42
C CYS A 25 -1.60 -4.95 10.44
N PRO A 26 -2.39 -6.00 10.76
CA PRO A 26 -3.62 -6.28 10.04
C PRO A 26 -4.57 -5.08 10.10
N ILE A 27 -5.49 -4.97 9.12
CA ILE A 27 -6.47 -3.88 9.14
C ILE A 27 -7.28 -3.91 10.44
N THR A 28 -7.19 -2.83 11.20
CA THR A 28 -7.82 -2.65 12.51
C THR A 28 -8.40 -1.23 12.61
N ARG A 29 -9.32 -1.04 13.56
CA ARG A 29 -9.79 0.29 13.96
C ARG A 29 -9.04 0.82 15.18
N SER A 30 -8.34 -0.05 15.89
CA SER A 30 -7.60 0.31 17.11
C SER A 30 -6.35 1.10 16.76
N ARG A 31 -6.41 2.40 17.03
CA ARG A 31 -5.28 3.31 16.83
C ARG A 31 -4.04 2.86 17.62
N GLU A 32 -4.24 2.42 18.85
CA GLU A 32 -3.17 1.92 19.72
C GLU A 32 -2.43 0.71 19.10
N GLN A 33 -3.16 -0.24 18.49
CA GLN A 33 -2.53 -1.38 17.81
C GLN A 33 -1.67 -0.95 16.63
N PHE A 34 -2.13 0.04 15.87
CA PHE A 34 -1.38 0.56 14.74
C PHE A 34 -0.16 1.36 15.18
N GLU A 35 -0.30 2.23 16.19
CA GLU A 35 0.83 3.00 16.73
C GLU A 35 1.91 2.09 17.33
N LYS A 36 1.52 0.99 18.01
CA LYS A 36 2.47 -0.02 18.49
C LYS A 36 3.19 -0.77 17.37
N ALA A 37 2.55 -0.89 16.20
CA ALA A 37 3.13 -1.54 15.03
C ALA A 37 4.07 -0.61 14.24
N LEU A 38 4.07 0.70 14.51
CA LEU A 38 5.04 1.66 13.96
C LEU A 38 6.39 1.51 14.67
N SER A 39 7.05 0.37 14.47
CA SER A 39 8.45 0.17 14.84
C SER A 39 9.28 0.18 13.57
N PHE A 40 10.19 1.14 13.43
CA PHE A 40 11.12 1.17 12.31
C PHE A 40 12.25 0.18 12.57
N ASP A 41 12.21 -0.98 11.93
CA ASP A 41 13.38 -1.85 11.80
C ASP A 41 14.30 -1.31 10.71
N ASP A 42 15.61 -1.42 10.91
CA ASP A 42 16.65 -0.96 9.97
C ASP A 42 16.55 -1.78 8.66
N CYS A 43 15.81 -1.25 7.69
CA CYS A 43 15.53 -1.92 6.42
C CYS A 43 16.74 -1.83 5.50
N ARG A 44 17.63 -2.83 5.55
CA ARG A 44 18.73 -3.01 4.59
C ARG A 44 18.32 -4.04 3.54
N GLY A 45 18.22 -3.61 2.29
CA GLY A 45 18.02 -4.52 1.17
C GLY A 45 17.96 -3.79 -0.16
N ASP A 46 18.75 -4.27 -1.13
CA ASP A 46 18.75 -3.76 -2.51
C ASP A 46 17.55 -4.27 -3.33
N TRP A 47 16.72 -5.13 -2.73
CA TRP A 47 15.61 -5.82 -3.39
C TRP A 47 14.27 -5.51 -2.74
N THR A 48 13.27 -5.21 -3.58
CA THR A 48 11.92 -4.78 -3.17
C THR A 48 10.85 -5.62 -3.87
N CYS A 49 9.93 -6.19 -3.10
CA CYS A 49 8.75 -6.93 -3.57
C CYS A 49 7.46 -6.11 -3.41
N MET A 50 7.53 -4.82 -3.76
CA MET A 50 6.44 -3.85 -3.63
C MET A 50 5.10 -4.36 -4.19
N TYR A 51 5.11 -5.02 -5.35
CA TYR A 51 3.89 -5.52 -5.98
C TYR A 51 3.22 -6.65 -5.19
N ASP A 52 4.00 -7.53 -4.56
CA ASP A 52 3.46 -8.57 -3.68
C ASP A 52 2.83 -7.95 -2.41
N ALA A 53 3.46 -6.90 -1.87
CA ALA A 53 2.93 -6.18 -0.72
C ALA A 53 1.59 -5.50 -1.04
N ILE A 54 1.47 -4.87 -2.22
CA ILE A 54 0.22 -4.27 -2.68
C ILE A 54 -0.85 -5.36 -2.89
N ARG A 55 -0.50 -6.51 -3.48
CA ARG A 55 -1.42 -7.63 -3.63
C ARG A 55 -1.94 -8.11 -2.26
N GLU A 56 -1.06 -8.22 -1.26
CA GLU A 56 -1.46 -8.59 0.10
C GLU A 56 -2.34 -7.52 0.76
N ALA A 57 -2.05 -6.23 0.54
CA ALA A 57 -2.92 -5.14 1.00
C ALA A 57 -4.34 -5.26 0.42
N ILE A 58 -4.45 -5.51 -0.90
CA ILE A 58 -5.74 -5.72 -1.57
C ILE A 58 -6.49 -6.91 -0.94
N LYS A 59 -5.78 -8.02 -0.69
CA LYS A 59 -6.36 -9.20 -0.03
C LYS A 59 -6.88 -8.86 1.37
N GLN A 60 -6.11 -8.14 2.18
CA GLN A 60 -6.54 -7.73 3.51
C GLN A 60 -7.72 -6.77 3.49
N ILE A 61 -7.74 -5.79 2.57
CA ILE A 61 -8.88 -4.89 2.38
C ILE A 61 -10.14 -5.70 2.06
N LYS A 62 -10.04 -6.68 1.18
CA LYS A 62 -11.17 -7.57 0.85
C LYS A 62 -11.64 -8.36 2.07
N THR A 63 -10.72 -9.04 2.76
CA THR A 63 -11.04 -9.80 3.98
C THR A 63 -11.71 -8.93 5.05
N PHE A 64 -11.21 -7.71 5.26
CA PHE A 64 -11.81 -6.77 6.22
C PHE A 64 -13.20 -6.30 5.77
N THR A 65 -13.38 -6.01 4.48
CA THR A 65 -14.66 -5.60 3.89
C THR A 65 -15.74 -6.69 4.01
N ASP A 66 -15.33 -7.96 3.93
CA ASP A 66 -16.22 -9.11 4.05
C ASP A 66 -16.47 -9.51 5.52
N SER A 67 -15.75 -8.91 6.48
CA SER A 67 -15.83 -9.28 7.90
C SER A 67 -17.07 -8.70 8.62
N PRO A 68 -17.42 -9.21 9.82
CA PRO A 68 -18.41 -8.59 10.69
C PRO A 68 -17.99 -7.20 11.20
N LEU A 69 -16.68 -6.91 11.22
CA LEU A 69 -16.09 -5.65 11.69
C LEU A 69 -15.90 -4.62 10.56
N ARG A 70 -16.40 -4.94 9.36
CA ARG A 70 -16.26 -4.13 8.15
C ARG A 70 -16.73 -2.69 8.34
N ALA A 71 -16.08 -1.78 7.61
CA ALA A 71 -16.56 -0.41 7.44
C ALA A 71 -17.86 -0.38 6.60
N SER A 72 -18.45 0.80 6.45
CA SER A 72 -19.57 0.99 5.50
C SER A 72 -19.18 0.51 4.10
N LYS A 73 -20.15 0.01 3.33
CA LYS A 73 -19.95 -0.41 1.94
C LYS A 73 -19.49 0.73 1.04
N ASP A 74 -19.82 1.97 1.40
CA ASP A 74 -19.44 3.19 0.67
C ASP A 74 -18.06 3.71 1.06
N CYS A 75 -17.35 3.01 1.96
CA CYS A 75 -16.02 3.43 2.38
C CYS A 75 -15.03 3.35 1.20
N LYS A 76 -14.26 4.43 1.03
CA LYS A 76 -13.15 4.44 0.06
C LYS A 76 -12.05 3.50 0.54
N LYS A 77 -11.54 2.69 -0.38
CA LYS A 77 -10.41 1.78 -0.14
C LYS A 77 -9.16 2.42 -0.70
N LEU A 78 -8.20 2.72 0.16
CA LEU A 78 -6.98 3.45 -0.19
C LEU A 78 -5.76 2.64 0.24
N ILE A 79 -4.78 2.55 -0.64
CA ILE A 79 -3.42 2.12 -0.34
C ILE A 79 -2.53 3.35 -0.51
N ILE A 80 -1.74 3.67 0.51
CA ILE A 80 -0.69 4.69 0.42
C ILE A 80 0.64 3.95 0.35
N CYS A 81 1.32 4.04 -0.79
CA CYS A 81 2.60 3.38 -1.03
C CYS A 81 3.73 4.40 -0.87
N LEU A 82 4.67 4.11 0.03
CA LEU A 82 5.89 4.90 0.21
C LEU A 82 7.05 4.09 -0.38
N SER A 83 7.64 4.55 -1.48
CA SER A 83 8.72 3.83 -2.17
C SER A 83 9.46 4.73 -3.17
N ASP A 84 10.64 4.32 -3.63
CA ASP A 84 11.26 4.83 -4.86
C ASP A 84 10.53 4.38 -6.14
N GLY A 85 9.59 3.43 -6.03
CA GLY A 85 8.80 2.87 -7.12
C GLY A 85 9.49 1.69 -7.82
N ILE A 86 10.65 1.25 -7.33
CA ILE A 86 11.37 0.11 -7.87
C ILE A 86 10.71 -1.17 -7.35
N ASN A 87 10.48 -2.12 -8.26
CA ASN A 87 10.07 -3.49 -7.93
C ASN A 87 10.95 -4.49 -8.68
N ASN A 88 11.93 -5.05 -8.00
CA ASN A 88 12.93 -5.97 -8.57
C ASN A 88 12.90 -7.37 -7.94
N SER A 89 12.02 -7.62 -6.96
CA SER A 89 11.75 -8.94 -6.36
C SER A 89 10.24 -9.26 -6.39
N GLY A 90 9.90 -10.49 -6.01
CA GLY A 90 8.52 -10.97 -5.88
C GLY A 90 7.93 -11.55 -7.16
N ASP A 91 6.75 -12.15 -7.03
CA ASP A 91 6.10 -12.92 -8.10
C ASP A 91 4.96 -12.15 -8.80
N THR A 92 4.41 -11.13 -8.14
CA THR A 92 3.29 -10.36 -8.68
C THR A 92 3.75 -9.48 -9.84
N LYS A 93 3.06 -9.61 -10.97
CA LYS A 93 3.24 -8.75 -12.14
C LYS A 93 2.34 -7.53 -12.02
N ILE A 94 2.76 -6.40 -12.61
CA ILE A 94 1.97 -5.17 -12.56
C ILE A 94 0.57 -5.33 -13.19
N GLN A 95 0.44 -6.15 -14.24
CA GLN A 95 -0.85 -6.42 -14.87
C GLN A 95 -1.87 -7.03 -13.89
N THR A 96 -1.40 -7.90 -13.00
CA THR A 96 -2.24 -8.46 -11.93
C THR A 96 -2.78 -7.38 -11.01
N LEU A 97 -1.98 -6.33 -10.74
CA LEU A 97 -2.43 -5.21 -9.92
C LEU A 97 -3.49 -4.36 -10.63
N TYR A 98 -3.34 -4.12 -11.95
CA TYR A 98 -4.37 -3.41 -12.73
C TYR A 98 -5.73 -4.09 -12.61
N ASP A 99 -5.77 -5.42 -12.79
CA ASP A 99 -7.01 -6.19 -12.74
C ASP A 99 -7.63 -6.17 -11.33
N LEU A 100 -6.79 -6.32 -10.29
CA LEU A 100 -7.23 -6.32 -8.91
C LEU A 100 -7.76 -4.96 -8.45
N ILE A 101 -7.09 -3.87 -8.78
CA ILE A 101 -7.50 -2.50 -8.43
C ILE A 101 -8.86 -2.18 -9.05
N LYS A 102 -9.02 -2.47 -10.36
CA LYS A 102 -10.28 -2.27 -11.08
C LYS A 102 -11.41 -3.09 -10.48
N THR A 103 -11.15 -4.37 -10.18
CA THR A 103 -12.16 -5.29 -9.64
C THR A 103 -12.60 -4.90 -8.23
N ASN A 104 -11.68 -4.40 -7.40
CA ASN A 104 -11.95 -4.14 -5.98
C ASN A 104 -12.28 -2.67 -5.67
N ASN A 105 -12.23 -1.78 -6.67
CA ASN A 105 -12.41 -0.33 -6.53
C ASN A 105 -11.48 0.27 -5.46
N ILE A 106 -10.17 0.05 -5.65
CA ILE A 106 -9.12 0.51 -4.74
C ILE A 106 -8.38 1.67 -5.37
N VAL A 107 -8.06 2.69 -4.58
CA VAL A 107 -7.20 3.81 -4.97
C VAL A 107 -5.79 3.56 -4.44
N ILE A 108 -4.76 3.88 -5.23
CA ILE A 108 -3.36 3.83 -4.80
C ILE A 108 -2.74 5.22 -4.90
N ASP A 109 -2.48 5.81 -3.74
CA ASP A 109 -1.63 6.98 -3.62
C ASP A 109 -0.16 6.54 -3.53
N PHE A 110 0.73 7.28 -4.18
CA PHE A 110 2.15 6.99 -4.22
C PHE A 110 2.97 8.19 -3.75
N ILE A 111 3.71 7.99 -2.66
CA ILE A 111 4.69 8.94 -2.13
C ILE A 111 6.07 8.46 -2.58
N SER A 112 6.60 9.14 -3.59
CA SER A 112 7.89 8.81 -4.19
C SER A 112 9.01 9.52 -3.45
N PHE A 113 9.95 8.77 -2.89
CA PHE A 113 11.25 9.30 -2.47
C PHE A 113 12.31 8.79 -3.44
N VAL A 114 12.96 9.71 -4.16
CA VAL A 114 13.98 9.33 -5.13
C VAL A 114 15.31 9.16 -4.40
N CYS A 115 15.86 7.96 -4.38
CA CYS A 115 17.31 7.79 -4.22
C CYS A 115 17.93 8.20 -5.55
N ASP A 116 18.83 9.20 -5.54
CA ASP A 116 19.46 9.87 -6.69
C ASP A 116 19.32 9.16 -8.05
N GLU A 117 18.65 9.82 -9.00
CA GLU A 117 18.37 9.33 -10.37
C GLU A 117 19.63 8.88 -11.15
N GLN A 118 20.83 9.23 -10.66
CA GLN A 118 22.11 8.86 -11.26
C GLN A 118 22.48 7.38 -11.08
N LEU A 119 21.79 6.62 -10.23
CA LEU A 119 22.09 5.21 -9.94
C LEU A 119 21.09 4.20 -10.52
N ILE A 120 19.98 4.65 -11.11
CA ILE A 120 18.88 3.79 -11.54
C ILE A 120 19.07 3.35 -13.00
N ASN A 121 19.07 2.04 -13.26
CA ASN A 121 19.15 1.52 -14.63
C ASN A 121 17.85 1.82 -15.41
N LYS A 122 17.93 2.04 -16.73
CA LYS A 122 16.78 2.31 -17.63
C LYS A 122 15.59 1.35 -17.44
N ASN A 123 15.87 0.08 -17.13
CA ASN A 123 14.83 -0.93 -16.88
C ASN A 123 14.04 -0.64 -15.59
N GLU A 124 14.71 -0.17 -14.53
CA GLU A 124 14.08 0.18 -13.25
C GLU A 124 13.30 1.49 -13.38
N THR A 125 13.82 2.45 -14.16
CA THR A 125 13.08 3.66 -14.53
C THR A 125 11.77 3.31 -15.24
N THR A 126 11.78 2.31 -16.13
CA THR A 126 10.58 1.86 -16.84
C THR A 126 9.55 1.27 -15.87
N LYS A 127 9.98 0.41 -14.92
CA LYS A 127 9.09 -0.17 -13.91
C LYS A 127 8.48 0.88 -12.98
N ALA A 128 9.27 1.85 -12.53
CA ALA A 128 8.77 2.95 -11.71
C ALA A 128 7.74 3.80 -12.49
N GLN A 129 7.97 4.05 -13.79
CA GLN A 129 6.98 4.71 -14.65
C GLN A 129 5.69 3.89 -14.82
N GLU A 130 5.79 2.57 -14.97
CA GLU A 130 4.63 1.68 -15.02
C GLU A 130 3.82 1.73 -13.72
N PHE A 131 4.47 1.78 -12.57
CA PHE A 131 3.79 1.93 -11.29
C PHE A 131 3.09 3.29 -11.15
N ARG A 132 3.72 4.38 -11.62
CA ARG A 132 3.07 5.70 -11.67
C ARG A 132 1.80 5.69 -12.55
N LYS A 133 1.82 4.96 -13.67
CA LYS A 133 0.62 4.78 -14.51
C LYS A 133 -0.49 4.03 -13.76
N LEU A 134 -0.14 2.99 -13.00
CA LEU A 134 -1.08 2.23 -12.18
C LEU A 134 -1.79 3.14 -11.17
N CYS A 135 -1.04 4.00 -10.47
CA CYS A 135 -1.59 4.96 -9.51
C CYS A 135 -2.59 5.91 -10.18
N THR A 136 -2.24 6.43 -11.36
CA THR A 136 -3.12 7.31 -12.16
C THR A 136 -4.42 6.60 -12.56
N VAL A 137 -4.33 5.35 -13.04
CA VAL A 137 -5.51 4.54 -13.41
C VAL A 137 -6.40 4.24 -12.21
N SER A 138 -5.81 4.10 -11.01
CA SER A 138 -6.55 3.95 -9.76
C SER A 138 -7.16 5.26 -9.23
N SER A 139 -7.00 6.38 -9.95
CA SER A 139 -7.40 7.73 -9.51
C SER A 139 -6.69 8.22 -8.24
N GLY A 140 -5.48 7.72 -7.97
CA GLY A 140 -4.66 8.12 -6.85
C GLY A 140 -3.70 9.26 -7.17
N TYR A 141 -3.15 9.87 -6.13
CA TYR A 141 -2.21 10.97 -6.22
C TYR A 141 -0.76 10.48 -6.20
N ILE A 142 0.12 11.20 -6.91
CA ILE A 142 1.56 10.96 -6.88
C ILE A 142 2.22 12.18 -6.24
N TYR A 143 2.81 11.96 -5.06
CA TYR A 143 3.56 12.97 -4.32
C TYR A 143 5.04 12.77 -4.58
N ARG A 144 5.76 13.87 -4.82
CA ARG A 144 7.22 13.86 -5.00
C ARG A 144 7.82 14.71 -3.88
N ASN A 145 8.81 14.15 -3.19
CA ASN A 145 9.66 14.90 -2.28
C ASN A 145 10.84 15.51 -3.05
#